data_AF-A0A9X8VJS6-F1
#
_entry.id   AF-A0A9X8VJS6-F1
#
_cell.length_a   1.000
_cell.length_b   1.000
_cell.length_c   1.000
_cell.angle_alpha   90.00
_cell.angle_beta   90.00
_cell.angle_gamma   90.00
#
_symmetry.space_group_name_H-M   'P 1'
#
loop_
_entity.id
_entity.type
_entity.pdbx_description
1 polymer ?
#
loop_
_entity_poly.entity_id
_entity_poly.type
_entity_poly.pdbx_seq_one_letter_code
_entity_poly.pdbx_strand_id
1 'polypeptide(L)'
;MSKNNVLVISECKYSYVGLSVLLKKHYGAYDIRLFSDFMHGGAKAEKITKHDIALIFTSQNLEQSVNVIESLVSLHQQYNSKTRLLVFYDDERVVKLLSILGISVELVSTRIPLYSLQEKIQRLLES
;
A
#
# COMPACT_ATOMS: atom_id res chain seq x y z
N MET A 1 -16.18 9.98 15.42
CA MET A 1 -15.46 8.80 14.88
C MET A 1 -14.11 9.28 14.39
N SER A 2 -12.99 8.71 14.83
CA SER A 2 -11.71 9.02 14.19
C SER A 2 -11.77 8.50 12.76
N LYS A 3 -11.46 9.37 11.80
CA LYS A 3 -11.34 8.97 10.39
C LYS A 3 -10.24 7.91 10.26
N ASN A 4 -10.40 6.97 9.34
CA ASN A 4 -9.52 5.82 9.15
C ASN A 4 -8.03 6.21 9.17
N ASN A 5 -7.21 5.39 9.83
CA ASN A 5 -5.75 5.51 9.85
C ASN A 5 -5.17 4.83 8.60
N VAL A 6 -4.51 5.61 7.75
CA VAL A 6 -4.01 5.14 6.45
C VAL A 6 -2.48 5.06 6.48
N LEU A 7 -1.92 3.91 6.14
CA LEU A 7 -0.50 3.74 5.87
C LEU A 7 -0.25 3.80 4.37
N VAL A 8 0.74 4.57 3.93
CA VAL A 8 1.23 4.52 2.55
C VAL A 8 2.66 3.99 2.56
N ILE A 9 2.94 2.97 1.76
CA ILE A 9 4.26 2.36 1.58
C ILE A 9 4.67 2.54 0.13
N SER A 10 5.83 3.16 -0.10
CA SER A 10 6.39 3.31 -1.44
C SER A 10 7.90 3.15 -1.43
N GLU A 11 8.40 2.34 -2.36
CA GLU A 11 9.84 2.17 -2.64
C GLU A 11 10.39 3.29 -3.53
N CYS A 12 9.53 3.98 -4.28
CA CYS A 12 9.93 5.14 -5.09
C CYS A 12 9.74 6.45 -4.31
N LYS A 13 10.83 7.22 -4.16
CA LYS A 13 10.83 8.55 -3.51
C LYS A 13 9.85 9.52 -4.17
N TYR A 14 9.74 9.52 -5.49
CA TYR A 14 8.85 10.43 -6.21
C TYR A 14 7.38 10.03 -6.09
N SER A 15 7.08 8.73 -6.15
CA SER A 15 5.73 8.22 -5.90
C SER A 15 5.28 8.57 -4.48
N TYR A 16 6.17 8.41 -3.49
CA TYR A 16 5.93 8.83 -2.11
C TYR A 16 5.56 10.32 -2.01
N VAL A 17 6.35 11.20 -2.63
CA VAL A 17 6.09 12.65 -2.61
C VAL A 17 4.79 12.99 -3.33
N GLY A 18 4.58 12.49 -4.55
CA GLY A 18 3.38 12.78 -5.34
C GLY A 18 2.10 12.32 -4.65
N LEU A 19 2.09 11.10 -4.11
CA LEU A 19 0.96 10.56 -3.36
C LEU A 19 0.74 11.31 -2.05
N SER A 20 1.81 11.69 -1.35
CA SER A 20 1.68 12.47 -0.12
C SER A 20 0.96 13.80 -0.36
N VAL A 21 1.28 14.48 -1.46
CA VAL A 21 0.67 15.75 -1.83
C VAL A 21 -0.79 15.53 -2.22
N LEU A 22 -1.07 14.52 -3.05
CA LEU A 22 -2.45 14.19 -3.46
C LEU A 22 -3.31 13.84 -2.25
N LEU A 23 -2.82 12.96 -1.38
CA LEU A 23 -3.56 12.49 -0.23
C LEU A 23 -3.80 13.60 0.80
N LYS A 24 -2.79 14.44 1.09
CA LYS A 24 -2.98 15.60 1.97
C LYS A 24 -3.96 16.61 1.39
N LYS A 25 -3.90 16.87 0.08
CA LYS A 25 -4.75 17.86 -0.58
C LYS A 25 -6.22 17.46 -0.62
N HIS A 26 -6.50 16.18 -0.87
CA HIS A 26 -7.88 15.70 -1.08
C HIS A 26 -8.47 14.98 0.13
N TYR A 27 -7.63 14.45 1.03
CA TYR A 27 -8.05 13.58 2.13
C TYR A 27 -7.43 13.99 3.48
N GLY A 28 -7.03 15.25 3.64
CA GLY A 28 -6.36 15.76 4.86
C GLY A 28 -7.17 15.66 6.16
N ALA A 29 -8.42 15.20 6.09
CA ALA A 29 -9.21 14.91 7.27
C ALA A 29 -8.97 13.50 7.85
N TYR A 30 -8.36 12.58 7.10
CA TYR A 30 -7.96 11.24 7.56
C TYR A 30 -6.56 11.28 8.22
N ASP A 31 -6.28 10.43 9.22
CA ASP A 31 -4.93 10.31 9.80
C ASP A 31 -4.04 9.50 8.84
N ILE A 32 -3.42 10.20 7.89
CA ILE A 32 -2.57 9.60 6.86
C ILE A 32 -1.12 9.60 7.33
N ARG A 33 -0.60 8.40 7.58
CA ARG A 33 0.81 8.15 7.90
C ARG A 33 1.52 7.63 6.66
N LEU A 34 2.55 8.36 6.27
CA LEU A 34 3.35 8.04 5.10
C LEU A 34 4.61 7.31 5.56
N PHE A 35 4.93 6.23 4.87
CA PHE A 35 6.14 5.44 5.10
C PHE A 35 6.86 5.22 3.77
N SER A 36 8.13 5.60 3.74
CA SER A 36 9.01 5.25 2.63
C SER A 36 9.83 4.06 3.07
N ASP A 37 9.68 2.95 2.36
CA ASP A 37 10.39 1.72 2.68
C ASP A 37 11.92 1.90 2.48
N PHE A 38 12.29 2.64 1.42
CA PHE A 38 13.65 3.14 1.14
C PHE A 38 14.35 3.85 2.31
N MET A 39 13.61 4.52 3.20
CA MET A 39 14.19 5.29 4.31
C MET A 39 14.38 4.46 5.58
N HIS A 40 13.69 3.33 5.72
CA HIS A 40 13.48 2.70 7.03
C HIS A 40 13.68 1.17 7.04
N GLY A 41 14.10 0.55 5.93
CA GLY A 41 14.58 -0.83 5.90
C GLY A 41 13.50 -1.89 6.05
N GLY A 42 12.38 -1.75 5.36
CA GLY A 42 11.27 -2.70 5.34
C GLY A 42 9.99 -2.13 5.95
N ALA A 43 8.89 -2.21 5.22
CA ALA A 43 7.55 -2.03 5.78
C ALA A 43 7.10 -3.25 6.61
N LYS A 44 7.68 -3.42 7.81
CA LYS A 44 7.38 -4.56 8.71
C LYS A 44 5.88 -4.81 8.89
N ALA A 45 5.47 -6.08 8.84
CA ALA A 45 4.08 -6.52 9.04
C ALA A 45 3.44 -5.92 10.31
N GLU A 46 4.16 -5.89 11.44
CA GLU A 46 3.75 -5.28 12.72
C GLU A 46 3.30 -3.82 12.61
N LYS A 47 3.85 -3.09 11.63
CA LYS A 47 3.49 -1.70 11.39
C LYS A 47 2.23 -1.60 10.54
N ILE A 48 2.12 -2.47 9.53
CA ILE A 48 0.95 -2.53 8.65
C ILE A 48 -0.31 -2.81 9.48
N THR A 49 -0.25 -3.77 10.41
CA THR A 49 -1.40 -4.16 11.26
C THR A 49 -1.93 -3.08 12.20
N LYS A 50 -1.17 -2.00 12.43
CA LYS A 50 -1.60 -0.86 13.27
C LYS A 50 -2.47 0.16 12.54
N HIS A 51 -2.74 -0.06 11.25
CA HIS A 51 -3.49 0.85 10.39
C HIS A 51 -4.73 0.14 9.84
N ASP A 52 -5.78 0.91 9.58
CA ASP A 52 -7.03 0.40 9.03
C ASP A 52 -6.87 0.07 7.54
N ILE A 53 -6.03 0.85 6.85
CA ILE A 53 -5.78 0.78 5.41
C ILE A 53 -4.28 0.86 5.16
N ALA A 54 -3.75 0.02 4.26
CA ALA A 54 -2.41 0.16 3.73
C ALA A 54 -2.42 0.24 2.20
N LEU A 55 -1.90 1.36 1.68
CA LEU A 55 -1.65 1.59 0.26
C LEU A 55 -0.18 1.28 -0.03
N ILE A 56 0.08 0.24 -0.81
CA ILE A 56 1.43 -0.32 -1.02
C ILE A 56 1.80 -0.19 -2.49
N PHE A 57 2.89 0.50 -2.79
CA PHE A 57 3.35 0.72 -4.16
C PHE A 57 4.63 -0.05 -4.40
N THR A 58 4.58 -1.01 -5.32
CA THR A 58 5.74 -1.81 -5.70
C THR A 58 6.57 -1.13 -6.79
N SER A 59 7.79 -1.61 -6.98
CA SER A 59 8.70 -1.14 -8.02
C SER A 59 8.54 -1.99 -9.30
N GLN A 60 9.01 -1.46 -10.43
CA GLN A 60 9.25 -2.26 -11.63
C GLN A 60 10.40 -3.25 -11.43
N ASN A 61 11.32 -2.96 -10.50
CA ASN A 61 12.35 -3.91 -10.11
C ASN A 61 11.78 -4.88 -9.06
N LEU A 62 11.73 -6.16 -9.42
CA LEU A 62 11.24 -7.22 -8.55
C LEU A 62 12.07 -7.34 -7.28
N GLU A 63 13.39 -7.20 -7.34
CA GLU A 63 14.29 -7.28 -6.17
C GLU A 63 13.92 -6.22 -5.12
N GLN A 64 13.59 -5.01 -5.56
CA GLN A 64 13.13 -3.94 -4.68
C GLN A 64 11.75 -4.23 -4.09
N SER A 65 10.94 -5.06 -4.75
CA SER A 65 9.61 -5.45 -4.28
C SER A 65 9.63 -6.67 -3.35
N VAL A 66 10.76 -7.36 -3.21
CA VAL A 66 10.88 -8.56 -2.36
C VAL A 66 10.55 -8.24 -0.91
N ASN A 67 11.10 -7.17 -0.33
CA ASN A 67 10.85 -6.78 1.07
C ASN A 67 9.36 -6.54 1.36
N VAL A 68 8.66 -5.93 0.41
CA VAL A 68 7.22 -5.68 0.49
C VAL A 68 6.45 -7.00 0.42
N ILE A 69 6.83 -7.90 -0.51
CA ILE A 69 6.22 -9.22 -0.63
C ILE A 69 6.45 -10.03 0.65
N GLU A 70 7.65 -10.05 1.20
CA GLU A 70 7.98 -10.72 2.46
C GLU A 70 7.15 -10.18 3.64
N SER A 71 6.95 -8.86 3.67
CA SER A 71 6.11 -8.22 4.69
C SER A 71 4.64 -8.61 4.56
N LEU A 72 4.13 -8.71 3.33
CA LEU A 72 2.78 -9.18 3.03
C LEU A 72 2.59 -10.67 3.37
N VAL A 73 3.58 -11.52 3.06
CA VAL A 73 3.60 -12.93 3.45
C VAL A 73 3.57 -13.07 4.96
N SER A 74 4.45 -12.35 5.66
CA SER A 74 4.52 -12.36 7.12
C SER A 74 3.20 -11.90 7.73
N LEU A 75 2.58 -10.86 7.17
CA LEU A 75 1.26 -10.40 7.58
C LEU A 75 0.21 -11.51 7.39
N HIS A 76 0.17 -12.16 6.23
CA HIS A 76 -0.80 -13.22 5.95
C HIS A 76 -0.63 -14.45 6.87
N GLN A 77 0.61 -14.83 7.17
CA GLN A 77 0.90 -16.06 7.93
C GLN A 77 0.87 -15.86 9.45
N GLN A 78 1.30 -14.70 9.94
CA GLN A 78 1.55 -14.48 11.37
C GLN A 78 0.53 -13.55 12.03
N TYR A 79 -0.22 -12.77 11.24
CA TYR A 79 -1.13 -11.75 11.75
C TYR A 79 -2.54 -11.93 11.19
N ASN A 80 -3.52 -12.11 12.07
CA ASN A 80 -4.93 -12.02 11.68
C ASN A 80 -5.34 -10.54 11.61
N SER A 81 -4.89 -9.85 10.56
CA SER A 81 -5.12 -8.42 10.39
C SER A 81 -6.46 -8.12 9.72
N LYS A 82 -7.14 -7.10 10.22
CA LYS A 82 -8.29 -6.48 9.54
C LYS A 82 -7.89 -5.33 8.60
N THR A 83 -6.59 -5.04 8.51
CA THR A 83 -6.09 -3.98 7.61
C THR A 83 -6.47 -4.29 6.17
N ARG A 84 -7.10 -3.33 5.51
CA ARG A 84 -7.40 -3.39 4.07
C ARG A 84 -6.12 -3.11 3.28
N LEU A 85 -5.70 -4.06 2.44
CA LEU A 85 -4.44 -4.00 1.69
C LEU A 85 -4.71 -3.69 0.22
N LEU A 86 -4.22 -2.54 -0.23
CA LEU A 86 -4.30 -2.09 -1.62
C LEU A 86 -2.89 -2.06 -2.20
N VAL A 87 -2.58 -2.98 -3.13
CA VAL A 87 -1.24 -3.10 -3.73
C VAL A 87 -1.26 -2.57 -5.16
N PHE A 88 -0.55 -1.48 -5.35
CA PHE A 88 -0.27 -0.86 -6.64
C PHE A 88 0.95 -1.51 -7.27
N TYR A 89 0.75 -2.18 -8.39
CA TYR A 89 1.81 -2.92 -9.08
C TYR A 89 2.11 -2.33 -10.46
N ASP A 90 3.39 -2.31 -10.82
CA ASP A 90 3.87 -2.02 -12.17
C ASP A 90 4.45 -3.26 -12.86
N ASP A 91 4.72 -4.31 -12.08
CA ASP A 91 5.26 -5.60 -12.54
C ASP A 91 4.27 -6.74 -12.26
N GLU A 92 3.77 -7.36 -13.32
CA GLU A 92 2.85 -8.51 -13.27
C GLU A 92 3.42 -9.72 -12.52
N ARG A 93 4.74 -9.83 -12.37
CA ARG A 93 5.37 -10.89 -11.57
C ARG A 93 5.01 -10.78 -10.10
N VAL A 94 4.81 -9.57 -9.57
CA VAL A 94 4.35 -9.36 -8.20
C VAL A 94 2.96 -9.95 -8.00
N VAL A 95 2.03 -9.68 -8.93
CA VAL A 95 0.66 -10.23 -8.92
C VAL A 95 0.70 -11.76 -8.90
N LYS A 96 1.50 -12.36 -9.79
CA LYS A 96 1.66 -13.81 -9.86
C LYS A 96 2.20 -14.40 -8.56
N LEU A 97 3.23 -13.79 -7.96
CA LEU A 97 3.80 -14.25 -6.70
C LEU A 97 2.80 -14.19 -5.56
N LEU A 98 2.11 -13.05 -5.38
CA LEU A 98 1.09 -12.91 -4.34
C LEU A 98 -0.05 -13.93 -4.50
N SER A 99 -0.48 -14.19 -5.74
CA SER A 99 -1.48 -15.20 -6.05
C SER A 99 -1.00 -16.63 -5.73
N ILE A 100 0.24 -16.98 -6.08
CA ILE A 100 0.83 -18.30 -5.78
C ILE A 100 0.92 -18.51 -4.27
N LEU A 101 1.25 -17.45 -3.54
CA LEU A 101 1.38 -17.45 -2.08
C LEU A 101 0.01 -17.40 -1.36
N GLY A 102 -1.10 -17.33 -2.10
CA GLY A 102 -2.45 -17.30 -1.55
C GLY A 102 -2.80 -16.01 -0.80
N ILE A 103 -2.04 -14.94 -1.00
CA ILE A 103 -2.23 -13.68 -0.28
C ILE A 103 -3.38 -12.91 -0.93
N SER A 104 -4.47 -12.76 -0.17
CA SER A 104 -5.60 -11.92 -0.58
C SER A 104 -5.28 -10.44 -0.38
N VAL A 105 -4.98 -9.74 -1.47
CA VAL A 105 -4.85 -8.29 -1.52
C VAL A 105 -5.64 -7.73 -2.68
N GLU A 106 -6.05 -6.47 -2.58
CA GLU A 106 -6.69 -5.78 -3.69
C GLU A 106 -5.61 -5.15 -4.59
N LEU A 107 -5.50 -5.66 -5.81
CA LEU A 107 -4.46 -5.28 -6.78
C LEU A 107 -4.93 -4.12 -7.67
N VAL A 108 -4.02 -3.17 -7.92
CA VAL A 108 -4.27 -2.01 -8.80
C VAL A 108 -3.07 -1.78 -9.69
N SER A 109 -3.26 -1.65 -11.00
CA SER A 109 -2.15 -1.25 -11.87
C SER A 109 -1.75 0.20 -11.57
N THR A 110 -0.44 0.48 -11.47
CA THR A 110 0.09 1.86 -11.36
C THR A 110 -0.18 2.71 -12.59
N ARG A 111 -0.56 2.09 -13.73
CA ARG A 111 -0.94 2.78 -14.98
C ARG A 111 -2.37 3.31 -14.97
N ILE A 112 -3.07 3.19 -13.84
CA ILE A 112 -4.41 3.74 -13.66
C ILE A 112 -4.38 5.28 -13.79
N PRO A 113 -5.35 5.90 -14.49
CA PRO A 113 -5.48 7.34 -14.52
C PRO A 113 -5.65 7.93 -13.11
N LEU A 114 -5.10 9.13 -12.89
CA LEU A 114 -5.12 9.78 -11.58
C LEU A 114 -6.53 9.99 -11.01
N TYR A 115 -7.51 10.31 -11.86
CA TYR A 115 -8.90 10.50 -11.42
C TYR A 115 -9.50 9.18 -10.91
N SER A 116 -9.25 8.06 -11.59
CA SER A 116 -9.74 6.74 -11.18
C SER A 116 -9.04 6.27 -9.91
N LEU A 117 -7.75 6.60 -9.74
CA LEU A 117 -7.04 6.40 -8.48
C LEU A 117 -7.70 7.15 -7.33
N GLN A 118 -8.05 8.44 -7.55
CA GLN A 118 -8.72 9.26 -6.55
C GLN A 118 -10.06 8.65 -6.16
N GLU A 119 -10.92 8.31 -7.12
CA GLU A 119 -12.22 7.66 -6.82
C GLU A 119 -12.05 6.36 -6.04
N LYS A 120 -11.05 5.54 -6.40
CA LYS A 120 -10.81 4.25 -5.72
C LYS A 120 -10.39 4.45 -4.27
N ILE A 121 -9.47 5.38 -4.01
CA ILE A 121 -9.05 5.75 -2.66
C ILE A 121 -10.24 6.33 -1.89
N GLN A 122 -11.06 7.18 -2.50
CA GLN A 122 -12.23 7.77 -1.85
C GLN A 122 -13.23 6.71 -1.40
N ARG A 123 -13.63 5.79 -2.29
CA ARG A 123 -14.56 4.69 -1.94
C ARG A 123 -14.01 3.81 -0.82
N LEU A 124 -12.70 3.57 -0.83
CA LEU A 124 -12.05 2.77 0.20
C LEU A 124 -12.00 3.50 1.55
N LEU A 125 -11.87 4.82 1.55
CA LEU A 125 -11.89 5.62 2.78
C LEU A 125 -13.31 5.83 3.35
N GLU A 126 -14.33 5.85 2.49
CA GLU A 126 -15.75 6.04 2.85
C GLU A 126 -16.49 4.75 3.21
N SER A 127 -15.89 3.58 2.93
CA SER A 127 -16.39 2.25 3.35
C SER A 127 -15.82 1.82 4.69
#